data_AF-A0A7S3YJ64-F1
#
_entry.id   AF-A0A7S3YJ64-F1
#
_cell.length_a   1.000
_cell.length_b   1.000
_cell.length_c   1.000
_cell.angle_alpha   90.00
_cell.angle_beta   90.00
_cell.angle_gamma   90.00
#
_symmetry.space_group_name_H-M   'P 1'
#
loop_
_entity.id
_entity.type
_entity.pdbx_description
1 polymer ?
#
loop_
_entity_poly.entity_id
_entity_poly.type
_entity_poly.pdbx_seq_one_letter_code
_entity_poly.pdbx_strand_id
1 'polypeptide(L)'
;MEGGSWDVRRSVIFGLFGFAYGSTVGYGVYNILYPRFAPPGWPLGTAIFDVLTNTPFIYFPMYYFVYVAIDDNMMHGPAEYIKRGLKLHRENFREDAKAAAMFWIPVHWLNFKMVPLHLRMPFMGLIGFSWAVILSAQRGMRSNADTNIALEQAQEEHMQIKEGVAKANKEVISNNALVAGTKAVK
;
A
#
# COMPACT_ATOMS: atom_id res chain seq x y z
N MET A 1 -21.63 7.15 -6.68
CA MET A 1 -21.77 6.20 -5.55
C MET A 1 -21.99 4.82 -6.14
N GLU A 2 -20.92 4.17 -6.57
CA GLU A 2 -20.97 2.77 -7.02
C GLU A 2 -20.46 1.92 -5.86
N GLY A 3 -21.29 0.97 -5.43
CA GLY A 3 -21.10 0.20 -4.21
C GLY A 3 -19.80 -0.58 -4.22
N GLY A 4 -19.00 -0.40 -3.16
CA GLY A 4 -17.82 -1.21 -2.89
C GLY A 4 -18.23 -2.67 -2.73
N SER A 5 -18.16 -3.45 -3.81
CA SER A 5 -18.29 -4.89 -3.73
C SER A 5 -17.10 -5.41 -2.92
N TRP A 6 -17.41 -6.08 -1.81
CA TRP A 6 -16.41 -6.76 -0.99
C TRP A 6 -15.55 -7.68 -1.87
N ASP A 7 -14.25 -7.43 -1.95
CA ASP A 7 -13.32 -8.30 -2.69
C ASP A 7 -13.00 -9.55 -1.85
N VAL A 8 -13.83 -10.58 -2.03
CA VAL A 8 -13.72 -11.86 -1.30
C VAL A 8 -12.39 -12.55 -1.62
N ARG A 9 -11.89 -12.45 -2.85
CA ARG A 9 -10.60 -13.04 -3.27
C ARG A 9 -9.46 -12.44 -2.45
N ARG A 10 -9.42 -11.12 -2.35
CA ARG A 10 -8.44 -10.39 -1.52
C ARG A 10 -8.53 -10.80 -0.05
N SER A 11 -9.74 -10.83 0.53
CA SER A 11 -9.93 -11.22 1.92
C SER A 11 -9.49 -12.66 2.22
N VAL A 12 -9.80 -13.62 1.35
CA VAL A 12 -9.41 -15.02 1.51
C VAL A 12 -7.90 -15.20 1.41
N ILE A 13 -7.25 -14.58 0.42
CA ILE A 13 -5.80 -14.69 0.24
C ILE A 13 -5.06 -14.06 1.44
N PHE A 14 -5.50 -12.89 1.92
CA PHE A 14 -4.93 -12.30 3.14
C PHE A 14 -5.22 -13.11 4.40
N GLY A 15 -6.39 -13.74 4.49
CA GLY A 15 -6.74 -14.65 5.59
C GLY A 15 -5.83 -15.88 5.61
N LEU A 16 -5.62 -16.53 4.46
CA LEU A 16 -4.71 -17.67 4.32
C LEU A 16 -3.26 -17.28 4.61
N PHE A 17 -2.82 -16.12 4.12
CA PHE A 17 -1.51 -15.57 4.46
C PHE A 17 -1.36 -15.37 5.96
N GLY A 18 -2.34 -14.74 6.62
CA GLY A 18 -2.32 -14.51 8.07
C GLY A 18 -2.29 -15.82 8.86
N PHE A 19 -3.06 -16.82 8.44
CA PHE A 19 -3.05 -18.15 9.05
C PHE A 19 -1.70 -18.86 8.86
N ALA A 20 -1.16 -18.88 7.64
CA ALA A 20 0.12 -19.52 7.34
C ALA A 20 1.28 -18.83 8.06
N TYR A 21 1.35 -17.50 8.00
CA TYR A 21 2.36 -16.70 8.70
C TYR A 21 2.27 -16.87 10.22
N GLY A 22 1.07 -16.75 10.79
CA GLY A 22 0.84 -16.88 12.23
C GLY A 22 1.19 -18.27 12.76
N SER A 23 0.72 -19.32 12.09
CA SER A 23 0.94 -20.71 12.53
C SER A 23 2.40 -21.17 12.42
N THR A 24 3.16 -20.67 11.44
CA THR A 24 4.55 -21.09 11.21
C THR A 24 5.54 -20.10 11.83
N VAL A 25 5.72 -18.95 11.19
CA VAL A 25 6.69 -17.93 11.59
C VAL A 25 6.31 -17.34 12.95
N GLY A 26 5.04 -17.01 13.15
CA GLY A 26 4.56 -16.47 14.42
C GLY A 26 4.80 -17.43 15.58
N TYR A 27 4.36 -18.68 15.46
CA TYR A 27 4.59 -19.67 16.51
C TYR A 27 6.10 -19.89 16.79
N GLY A 28 6.90 -20.06 15.73
CA GLY A 28 8.34 -20.26 15.87
C GLY A 28 9.05 -19.08 16.55
N VAL A 29 8.72 -17.85 16.15
CA VAL A 29 9.36 -16.65 16.69
C VAL A 29 8.87 -16.32 18.11
N TYR A 30 7.56 -16.27 18.34
CA TYR A 30 6.99 -15.79 19.61
C TYR A 30 6.97 -16.86 20.72
N ASN A 31 6.89 -18.15 20.38
CA ASN A 31 6.80 -19.23 21.37
C ASN A 31 8.08 -20.06 21.53
N ILE A 32 8.99 -20.04 20.53
CA ILE A 32 10.24 -20.81 20.61
C ILE A 32 11.45 -19.88 20.70
N LEU A 33 11.60 -18.94 19.74
CA LEU A 33 12.79 -18.11 19.64
C LEU A 33 12.87 -17.07 20.77
N TYR A 34 11.87 -16.21 20.93
CA TYR A 34 11.91 -15.15 21.93
C TYR A 34 11.95 -15.66 23.37
N PRO A 35 11.18 -16.68 23.79
CA PRO A 35 11.31 -17.21 25.14
C PRO A 35 12.69 -17.82 25.44
N ARG A 36 13.42 -18.25 24.41
CA ARG A 36 14.75 -18.87 24.55
C ARG A 36 15.89 -17.86 24.55
N PHE A 37 15.78 -16.78 23.77
CA PHE A 37 16.86 -15.81 23.56
C PHE A 37 16.60 -14.41 24.14
N ALA A 38 15.35 -14.05 24.41
CA ALA A 38 15.05 -12.76 25.01
C ALA A 38 15.40 -12.78 26.51
N PRO A 39 16.17 -11.79 27.00
CA PRO A 39 16.46 -11.66 28.41
C PRO A 39 15.16 -11.52 29.23
N PRO A 40 15.04 -12.20 30.38
CA PRO A 40 13.93 -12.00 31.29
C PRO A 40 13.81 -10.53 31.69
N GLY A 41 12.62 -9.94 31.54
CA GLY A 41 12.37 -8.54 31.95
C GLY A 41 12.63 -7.48 30.88
N TRP A 42 12.92 -7.84 29.63
CA TRP A 42 13.14 -6.86 28.54
C TRP A 42 12.06 -6.84 27.43
N PRO A 43 10.75 -6.75 27.76
CA PRO A 43 9.67 -6.86 26.78
C PRO A 43 9.69 -5.74 25.72
N LEU A 44 10.15 -4.53 26.08
CA LEU A 44 10.26 -3.41 25.15
C LEU A 44 11.40 -3.61 24.15
N GLY A 45 12.54 -4.13 24.61
CA GLY A 45 13.67 -4.44 23.72
C GLY A 45 13.30 -5.53 22.73
N THR A 46 12.62 -6.58 23.18
CA THR A 46 12.11 -7.64 22.30
C THR A 46 11.10 -7.11 21.29
N ALA A 47 10.18 -6.22 21.72
CA ALA A 47 9.21 -5.58 20.82
C ALA A 47 9.88 -4.73 19.74
N ILE A 48 10.86 -3.89 20.11
CA ILE A 48 11.61 -3.07 19.16
C ILE A 48 12.42 -3.96 18.21
N PHE A 49 13.09 -4.99 18.73
CA PHE A 49 13.86 -5.91 17.91
C PHE A 49 12.99 -6.64 16.89
N ASP A 50 11.82 -7.14 17.30
CA ASP A 50 10.85 -7.79 16.41
C ASP A 50 10.41 -6.86 15.29
N VAL A 51 10.03 -5.62 15.63
CA VAL A 51 9.63 -4.62 14.62
C VAL A 51 10.78 -4.25 13.68
N LEU A 52 12.01 -4.16 14.17
CA LEU A 52 13.16 -3.77 13.35
C LEU A 52 13.72 -4.92 12.50
N THR A 53 13.41 -6.18 12.84
CA THR A 53 13.94 -7.34 12.12
C THR A 53 12.86 -8.10 11.39
N ASN A 54 11.88 -8.63 12.12
CA ASN A 54 10.82 -9.46 11.56
C ASN A 54 9.93 -8.65 10.61
N THR A 55 9.56 -7.41 10.97
CA THR A 55 8.69 -6.60 10.10
C THR A 55 9.31 -6.27 8.74
N PRO A 56 10.53 -5.70 8.64
CA PRO A 56 11.10 -5.32 7.35
C PRO A 56 11.68 -6.50 6.55
N PHE A 57 12.23 -7.53 7.19
CA PHE A 57 12.93 -8.61 6.49
C PHE A 57 12.07 -9.84 6.23
N ILE A 58 10.97 -10.02 6.96
CA ILE A 58 10.14 -11.22 6.86
C ILE A 58 8.71 -10.84 6.46
N TYR A 59 8.04 -10.02 7.28
CA TYR A 59 6.63 -9.69 7.07
C TYR A 59 6.41 -8.88 5.78
N PHE A 60 7.14 -7.77 5.58
CA PHE A 60 6.94 -6.94 4.40
C PHE A 60 7.24 -7.66 3.08
N PRO A 61 8.38 -8.36 2.88
CA PRO A 61 8.63 -9.08 1.64
C PRO A 61 7.51 -10.07 1.31
N MET A 62 7.07 -10.87 2.29
CA MET A 62 5.96 -11.81 2.08
C MET A 62 4.64 -11.11 1.78
N TYR A 63 4.34 -10.03 2.50
CA TYR A 63 3.15 -9.22 2.26
C TYR A 63 3.13 -8.64 0.85
N TYR A 64 4.26 -8.09 0.38
CA TYR A 64 4.37 -7.51 -0.95
C TYR A 64 4.26 -8.56 -2.06
N PHE A 65 4.76 -9.78 -1.85
CA PHE A 65 4.48 -10.88 -2.77
C PHE A 65 2.99 -11.18 -2.83
N VAL A 66 2.34 -11.39 -1.68
CA VAL A 66 0.89 -11.65 -1.64
C VAL A 66 0.10 -10.52 -2.31
N TYR A 67 0.50 -9.27 -2.12
CA TYR A 67 -0.11 -8.11 -2.76
C TYR A 67 -0.01 -8.18 -4.29
N VAL A 68 1.18 -8.44 -4.84
CA VAL A 68 1.35 -8.60 -6.29
C VAL A 68 0.56 -9.80 -6.82
N ALA A 69 0.42 -10.89 -6.06
CA ALA A 69 -0.39 -12.05 -6.47
C ALA A 69 -1.89 -11.76 -6.57
N ILE A 70 -2.37 -10.77 -5.81
CA ILE A 70 -3.77 -10.35 -5.80
C ILE A 70 -4.02 -9.31 -6.89
N ASP A 71 -3.13 -8.32 -7.01
CA ASP A 71 -3.23 -7.19 -7.94
C ASP A 71 -2.99 -7.60 -9.40
N ASP A 72 -2.08 -8.56 -9.64
CA ASP A 72 -1.80 -9.08 -10.97
C ASP A 72 -2.66 -10.32 -11.25
N ASN A 73 -3.32 -10.36 -12.40
CA ASN A 73 -3.99 -11.56 -12.90
C ASN A 73 -2.95 -12.60 -13.40
N MET A 74 -1.90 -12.91 -12.65
CA MET A 74 -0.87 -13.94 -12.94
C MET A 74 -0.29 -13.95 -14.38
N MET A 75 -0.39 -12.86 -15.16
CA MET A 75 -0.05 -12.82 -16.59
C MET A 75 1.45 -12.60 -16.86
N HIS A 76 2.27 -12.41 -15.81
CA HIS A 76 3.69 -12.09 -15.91
C HIS A 76 4.58 -13.21 -15.37
N GLY A 77 5.77 -13.37 -15.97
CA GLY A 77 6.73 -14.41 -15.57
C GLY A 77 7.29 -14.20 -14.15
N PRO A 78 7.84 -15.26 -13.50
CA PRO A 78 8.28 -15.22 -12.10
C PRO A 78 9.29 -14.11 -11.77
N ALA A 79 10.15 -13.76 -12.73
CA ALA A 79 11.16 -12.71 -12.54
C ALA A 79 10.55 -11.30 -12.48
N GLU A 80 9.48 -11.05 -13.22
CA GLU A 80 8.80 -9.75 -13.27
C GLU A 80 7.96 -9.52 -12.01
N TYR A 81 7.31 -10.58 -11.54
CA TYR A 81 6.62 -10.64 -10.24
C TYR A 81 7.56 -10.25 -9.08
N ILE A 82 8.76 -10.84 -9.02
CA ILE A 82 9.73 -10.53 -7.96
C ILE A 82 10.23 -9.09 -8.06
N LYS A 83 10.56 -8.62 -9.28
CA LYS A 83 11.01 -7.24 -9.50
C LYS A 83 9.96 -6.23 -9.06
N ARG A 84 8.69 -6.47 -9.37
CA ARG A 84 7.57 -5.60 -8.98
C ARG A 84 7.36 -5.58 -7.47
N GLY A 85 7.36 -6.75 -6.83
CA GLY A 85 7.26 -6.86 -5.37
C GLY A 85 8.38 -6.09 -4.65
N LEU A 86 9.63 -6.25 -5.11
CA LEU A 86 10.78 -5.53 -4.55
C LEU A 86 10.72 -4.01 -4.79
N LYS A 87 10.25 -3.59 -5.98
CA LYS A 87 10.08 -2.17 -6.29
C LYS A 87 9.05 -1.52 -5.36
N LEU A 88 7.87 -2.13 -5.23
CA LEU A 88 6.80 -1.65 -4.33
C LEU A 88 7.25 -1.63 -2.87
N HIS A 89 7.97 -2.68 -2.44
CA HIS A 89 8.56 -2.72 -1.11
C HIS A 89 9.51 -1.55 -0.88
N ARG A 90 10.41 -1.26 -1.83
CA ARG A 90 11.40 -0.18 -1.70
C ARG A 90 10.75 1.21 -1.69
N GLU A 91 9.76 1.44 -2.53
CA GLU A 91 9.08 2.73 -2.66
C GLU A 91 8.27 3.09 -1.41
N ASN A 92 7.56 2.11 -0.84
CA ASN A 92 6.68 2.33 0.30
C ASN A 92 7.34 2.02 1.65
N PHE A 93 8.58 1.50 1.65
CA PHE A 93 9.25 0.99 2.85
C PHE A 93 9.21 1.94 4.04
N ARG A 94 9.52 3.22 3.84
CA ARG A 94 9.65 4.18 4.94
C ARG A 94 8.32 4.50 5.60
N GLU A 95 7.28 4.71 4.79
CA GLU A 95 5.94 5.02 5.29
C GLU A 95 5.33 3.80 5.98
N ASP A 96 5.43 2.63 5.34
CA ASP A 96 4.93 1.38 5.89
C ASP A 96 5.68 0.96 7.15
N ALA A 97 7.02 1.08 7.18
CA ALA A 97 7.82 0.76 8.36
C ALA A 97 7.49 1.69 9.53
N LYS A 98 7.26 2.98 9.26
CA LYS A 98 6.86 3.93 10.31
C LYS A 98 5.47 3.60 10.83
N ALA A 99 4.49 3.36 9.95
CA ALA A 99 3.14 2.98 10.34
C ALA A 99 3.12 1.67 11.14
N ALA A 100 3.85 0.66 10.65
CA ALA A 100 4.00 -0.61 11.31
C ALA A 100 4.69 -0.47 12.67
N ALA A 101 5.75 0.33 12.79
CA ALA A 101 6.42 0.54 14.08
C ALA A 101 5.52 1.22 15.11
N MET A 102 4.76 2.24 14.70
CA MET A 102 3.82 2.94 15.59
C MET A 102 2.70 2.02 16.10
N PHE A 103 2.29 1.05 15.29
CA PHE A 103 1.25 0.09 15.65
C PHE A 103 1.79 -1.12 16.43
N TRP A 104 2.86 -1.74 15.93
CA TRP A 104 3.34 -3.02 16.41
C TRP A 104 4.22 -2.92 17.67
N ILE A 105 5.02 -1.87 17.85
CA ILE A 105 5.84 -1.70 19.07
C ILE A 105 4.96 -1.74 20.34
N PRO A 106 3.87 -0.94 20.47
CA PRO A 106 3.04 -0.98 21.67
C PRO A 106 2.29 -2.32 21.82
N VAL A 107 1.84 -2.91 20.71
CA VAL A 107 1.16 -4.22 20.70
C VAL A 107 2.09 -5.34 21.18
N HIS A 108 3.32 -5.41 20.65
CA HIS A 108 4.30 -6.41 21.04
C HIS A 108 4.74 -6.22 22.49
N TRP A 109 4.94 -4.97 22.92
CA TRP A 109 5.25 -4.70 24.32
C TRP A 109 4.15 -5.22 25.25
N LEU A 110 2.88 -4.95 24.92
CA LEU A 110 1.73 -5.45 25.66
C LEU A 110 1.68 -6.98 25.66
N ASN A 111 1.90 -7.60 24.50
CA ASN A 111 1.92 -9.06 24.33
C ASN A 111 3.00 -9.70 25.20
N PHE A 112 4.25 -9.24 25.10
CA PHE A 112 5.36 -9.82 25.85
C PHE A 112 5.27 -9.57 27.36
N LYS A 113 4.65 -8.46 27.78
CA LYS A 113 4.52 -8.08 29.18
C LYS A 113 3.32 -8.73 29.88
N MET A 114 2.15 -8.76 29.23
CA MET A 114 0.87 -9.11 29.88
C MET A 114 0.27 -10.42 29.39
N VAL A 115 0.60 -10.88 28.19
CA VAL A 115 -0.04 -12.07 27.61
C VAL A 115 0.80 -13.32 27.93
N PRO A 116 0.20 -14.34 28.59
CA PRO A 116 0.91 -15.58 28.90
C PRO A 116 1.25 -16.32 27.60
N LEU A 117 2.35 -17.09 27.63
CA LEU A 117 2.98 -17.69 26.45
C LEU A 117 1.99 -18.39 25.49
N HIS A 118 1.08 -19.21 26.05
CA HIS A 118 0.11 -19.97 25.26
C HIS A 118 -0.98 -19.09 24.59
N LEU A 119 -1.23 -17.88 25.08
CA LEU A 119 -2.21 -16.94 24.51
C LEU A 119 -1.58 -15.90 23.56
N ARG A 120 -0.25 -15.85 23.45
CA ARG A 120 0.42 -14.85 22.60
C ARG A 120 -0.01 -14.95 21.15
N MET A 121 -0.14 -16.16 20.62
CA MET A 121 -0.54 -16.37 19.23
C MET A 121 -2.01 -16.06 18.96
N PRO A 122 -2.98 -16.53 19.78
CA PRO A 122 -4.37 -16.07 19.68
C PRO A 122 -4.53 -14.55 19.76
N PHE A 123 -3.83 -13.90 20.70
CA PHE A 123 -3.81 -12.43 20.83
C PHE A 123 -3.29 -11.75 19.56
N MET A 124 -2.15 -12.22 19.03
CA MET A 124 -1.58 -11.70 17.79
C MET A 124 -2.46 -11.93 16.57
N GLY A 125 -3.19 -13.05 16.52
CA GLY A 125 -4.16 -13.32 15.46
C GLY A 125 -5.29 -12.29 15.41
N LEU A 126 -5.85 -11.94 16.59
CA LEU A 126 -6.90 -10.93 16.69
C LEU A 126 -6.40 -9.53 16.31
N ILE A 127 -5.24 -9.13 16.84
CA ILE A 127 -4.65 -7.83 16.50
C ILE A 127 -4.21 -7.78 15.02
N GLY A 128 -3.71 -8.90 14.49
CA GLY A 128 -3.34 -9.03 13.08
C GLY A 128 -4.53 -8.86 12.13
N PHE A 129 -5.72 -9.36 12.52
CA PHE A 129 -6.94 -9.10 11.77
C PHE A 129 -7.27 -7.60 11.75
N SER A 130 -7.22 -6.92 12.90
CA SER A 130 -7.43 -5.47 12.97
C SER A 130 -6.40 -4.69 12.14
N TRP A 131 -5.14 -5.10 12.16
CA TRP A 131 -4.08 -4.52 11.34
C TRP A 131 -4.37 -4.69 9.84
N ALA A 132 -4.85 -5.86 9.42
CA ALA A 132 -5.22 -6.10 8.02
C ALA A 132 -6.35 -5.16 7.56
N VAL A 133 -7.34 -4.90 8.42
CA VAL A 133 -8.42 -3.93 8.16
C VAL A 133 -7.86 -2.51 8.01
N ILE A 134 -7.00 -2.07 8.95
CA ILE A 134 -6.37 -0.75 8.91
C ILE A 134 -5.55 -0.57 7.63
N LEU A 135 -4.72 -1.56 7.30
CA LEU A 135 -3.86 -1.52 6.11
C LEU A 135 -4.68 -1.51 4.82
N SER A 136 -5.80 -2.25 4.80
CA SER A 136 -6.75 -2.23 3.68
C SER A 136 -7.38 -0.84 3.51
N ALA A 137 -7.79 -0.19 4.61
CA ALA A 137 -8.38 1.15 4.58
C ALA A 137 -7.36 2.22 4.13
N GLN A 138 -6.13 2.18 4.66
CA GLN A 138 -5.05 3.11 4.28
C GLN A 138 -4.72 3.04 2.79
N ARG A 139 -4.68 1.84 2.21
CA ARG A 139 -4.40 1.65 0.78
C ARG A 139 -5.55 2.10 -0.10
N GLY A 140 -6.80 1.86 0.31
CA GLY A 140 -7.97 2.38 -0.40
C GLY A 140 -7.95 3.91 -0.48
N MET A 141 -7.59 4.59 0.61
CA MET A 141 -7.47 6.04 0.62
C MET A 141 -6.38 6.56 -0.32
N ARG A 142 -5.20 5.91 -0.36
CA ARG A 142 -4.09 6.30 -1.25
C ARG A 142 -4.44 6.14 -2.72
N SER A 143 -5.05 5.01 -3.09
CA SER A 143 -5.49 4.75 -4.47
C SER A 143 -6.49 5.80 -4.97
N ASN A 144 -7.41 6.24 -4.12
CA ASN A 144 -8.39 7.26 -4.47
C ASN A 144 -7.73 8.65 -4.62
N ALA A 145 -6.77 8.98 -3.76
CA ALA A 145 -6.03 10.24 -3.85
C ALA A 145 -5.22 10.33 -5.15
N ASP A 146 -4.49 9.27 -5.52
CA ASP A 146 -3.71 9.22 -6.75
C ASP A 146 -4.61 9.35 -8.00
N THR A 147 -5.79 8.73 -7.97
CA THR A 147 -6.78 8.82 -9.06
C THR A 147 -7.31 10.25 -9.21
N ASN A 148 -7.62 10.93 -8.11
CA ASN A 148 -8.10 12.32 -8.15
C ASN A 148 -7.04 13.27 -8.72
N ILE A 149 -5.77 13.12 -8.32
CA ILE A 149 -4.67 13.93 -8.85
C ILE A 149 -4.53 13.73 -10.37
N ALA A 150 -4.59 12.48 -10.85
CA ALA A 150 -4.52 12.20 -12.28
C ALA A 150 -5.71 12.81 -13.06
N LEU A 151 -6.91 12.79 -12.48
CA LEU A 151 -8.09 13.43 -13.07
C LEU A 151 -7.95 14.95 -13.14
N GLU A 152 -7.44 15.59 -12.09
CA GLU A 152 -7.18 17.03 -12.07
C GLU A 152 -6.15 17.42 -13.14
N GLN A 153 -5.05 16.68 -13.27
CA GLN A 153 -4.04 16.91 -14.31
C GLN A 153 -4.60 16.77 -15.73
N ALA A 154 -5.41 15.73 -15.98
CA ALA A 154 -6.04 15.53 -17.28
C ALA A 154 -7.06 16.64 -17.60
N GLN A 155 -7.77 17.15 -16.59
CA GLN A 155 -8.69 18.29 -16.74
C GLN A 155 -7.95 19.59 -17.07
N GLU A 156 -6.83 19.85 -16.41
CA GLU A 156 -5.96 21.01 -16.67
C GLU A 156 -5.38 20.97 -18.08
N GLU A 157 -4.84 19.82 -18.51
CA GLU A 157 -4.32 19.64 -19.86
C GLU A 157 -5.40 19.90 -20.92
N HIS A 158 -6.60 19.34 -20.72
CA HIS A 158 -7.72 19.55 -21.63
C HIS A 158 -8.22 21.01 -21.68
N MET A 159 -8.15 21.73 -20.55
CA MET A 159 -8.42 23.18 -20.51
C MET A 159 -7.39 23.97 -21.32
N GLN A 160 -6.10 23.68 -21.15
CA GLN A 160 -5.02 24.35 -21.91
C GLN A 160 -5.16 24.12 -23.41
N ILE A 161 -5.48 22.90 -23.84
CA ILE A 161 -5.73 22.58 -25.25
C ILE A 161 -6.92 23.39 -25.79
N LYS A 162 -8.03 23.45 -25.05
CA LYS A 162 -9.21 24.25 -25.46
C LYS A 162 -8.89 25.74 -25.60
N GLU A 163 -8.13 26.30 -24.68
CA GLU A 163 -7.70 27.71 -24.77
C GLU A 163 -6.77 27.96 -25.96
N GLY A 164 -5.82 27.04 -26.21
CA GLY A 164 -4.94 27.11 -27.38
C GLY A 164 -5.71 27.08 -28.70
N VAL A 165 -6.67 26.15 -28.83
CA VAL A 165 -7.55 26.06 -30.01
C VAL A 165 -8.40 27.32 -30.17
N ALA A 166 -8.94 27.87 -29.08
CA ALA A 166 -9.74 29.10 -29.12
C ALA A 166 -8.91 30.32 -29.58
N LYS A 167 -7.65 30.44 -29.13
CA LYS A 167 -6.73 31.50 -29.58
C LYS A 167 -6.37 31.33 -31.05
N ALA A 168 -6.00 30.13 -31.48
CA ALA A 168 -5.68 29.84 -32.88
C ALA A 168 -6.87 30.15 -33.81
N ASN A 169 -8.09 29.75 -33.43
CA ASN A 169 -9.29 30.08 -34.20
C ASN A 169 -9.54 31.58 -34.31
N LYS A 170 -9.33 32.36 -33.24
CA LYS A 170 -9.44 33.83 -33.28
C LYS A 170 -8.41 34.45 -34.22
N GLU A 171 -7.17 34.00 -34.19
CA GLU A 171 -6.12 34.48 -35.10
C GLU A 171 -6.43 34.16 -36.57
N VAL A 172 -6.89 32.94 -36.86
CA VAL A 172 -7.31 32.54 -38.22
C VAL A 172 -8.46 33.41 -38.73
N ILE A 173 -9.47 33.67 -37.89
CA ILE A 173 -10.60 34.55 -38.25
C ILE A 173 -10.13 35.97 -38.51
N SER A 174 -9.25 36.52 -37.65
CA SER A 174 -8.69 37.86 -37.82
C SER A 174 -7.88 38.00 -39.12
N ASN A 175 -7.02 37.02 -39.41
CA ASN A 175 -6.21 37.02 -40.63
C ASN A 175 -7.08 36.91 -41.89
N ASN A 176 -8.11 36.07 -41.88
CA ASN A 176 -9.04 35.94 -42.99
C ASN A 176 -9.85 37.23 -43.22
N ALA A 177 -10.26 37.93 -42.16
CA ALA A 177 -10.96 39.20 -42.25
C ALA A 177 -10.08 40.31 -42.87
N LEU A 178 -8.80 40.38 -42.50
CA LEU A 178 -7.83 41.30 -43.10
C LEU A 178 -7.63 41.04 -44.59
N VAL A 179 -7.47 39.77 -44.99
CA VAL A 179 -7.31 39.39 -46.41
C VAL A 179 -8.56 39.72 -47.25
N ALA A 180 -9.76 39.55 -46.68
CA ALA A 180 -11.01 39.91 -47.34
C ALA A 180 -11.16 41.42 -47.53
N GLY A 181 -10.79 42.22 -46.53
CA GLY A 181 -10.81 43.69 -46.62
C GLY A 181 -9.90 44.25 -47.71
N THR A 182 -8.70 43.68 -47.89
CA THR A 182 -7.74 44.12 -48.91
C THR A 182 -8.21 43.81 -50.34
N LYS A 183 -9.07 42.81 -50.54
CA LYS A 183 -9.64 42.47 -51.85
C LYS A 183 -10.82 43.37 -52.27
N ALA A 184 -11.49 44.05 -51.33
CA ALA A 184 -12.63 44.92 -51.61
C ALA A 184 -12.24 46.36 -52.00
N VAL A 185 -10.95 46.71 -51.94
CA VAL A 185 -10.42 48.06 -52.23
C VAL A 185 -9.73 48.13 -53.61
N LYS A 186 -9.87 47.09 -54.44
CA LYS A 186 -9.47 47.09 -55.87
C LYS A 186 -10.71 47.04 -56.74
#